data_AF-A0A4Y8L0Q7-F1
#
_entry.id   AF-A0A4Y8L0Q7-F1
#
_cell.length_a   1.000
_cell.length_b   1.000
_cell.length_c   1.000
_cell.angle_alpha   90.00
_cell.angle_beta   90.00
_cell.angle_gamma   90.00
#
_symmetry.space_group_name_H-M   'P 1'
#
loop_
_entity.id
_entity.type
_entity.pdbx_description
1 polymer ?
#
loop_
_entity_poly.entity_id
_entity_poly.type
_entity_poly.pdbx_seq_one_letter_code
_entity_poly.pdbx_strand_id
1 'polypeptide(L)'
;MKNDDHVHWMDQAFKDFEKDNDLSENPGFGKPLSKDLFKGDVYVQFEKTARAAGYLPEWVKIRKQIASEIETTDDFTKKKIDQLNAKVKKYNKCCPPPLQKPLFNINLIDKQLHNWL
;
A
#
# COMPACT_ATOMS: atom_id res chain seq x y z
N MET A 1 -50.39 -4.87 -2.39
CA MET A 1 -49.06 -4.81 -1.75
C MET A 1 -48.10 -5.52 -2.66
N LYS A 2 -47.16 -4.80 -3.28
CA LYS A 2 -46.09 -5.41 -4.06
C LYS A 2 -45.02 -5.80 -3.05
N ASN A 3 -44.75 -7.10 -2.93
CA ASN A 3 -43.63 -7.60 -2.15
C ASN A 3 -42.36 -7.19 -2.91
N ASP A 4 -41.62 -6.24 -2.35
CA ASP A 4 -40.24 -6.01 -2.76
C ASP A 4 -39.44 -7.22 -2.28
N ASP A 5 -39.43 -8.28 -3.10
CA ASP A 5 -38.53 -9.42 -2.98
C ASP A 5 -37.12 -8.97 -3.36
N HIS A 6 -36.57 -8.01 -2.60
CA HIS A 6 -35.15 -7.73 -2.59
C HIS A 6 -34.49 -8.91 -1.88
N VAL A 7 -34.35 -10.03 -2.58
CA VAL A 7 -33.41 -11.08 -2.17
C VAL A 7 -32.08 -10.37 -2.01
N HIS A 8 -31.63 -10.27 -0.77
CA HIS A 8 -30.34 -9.71 -0.45
C HIS A 8 -29.33 -10.68 -1.05
N TRP A 9 -28.88 -10.41 -2.27
CA TRP A 9 -28.05 -11.31 -3.08
C TRP A 9 -26.80 -11.77 -2.32
N MET A 10 -26.32 -10.98 -1.36
CA MET A 10 -25.27 -11.39 -0.43
C MET A 10 -25.70 -12.56 0.46
N ASP A 11 -26.92 -12.54 1.02
CA ASP A 11 -27.42 -13.60 1.90
C ASP A 11 -27.59 -14.92 1.15
N GLN A 12 -27.98 -14.84 -0.13
CA GLN A 12 -28.07 -16.01 -1.00
C GLN A 12 -26.68 -16.54 -1.34
N ALA A 13 -25.73 -15.65 -1.70
CA ALA A 13 -24.34 -16.02 -1.95
C ALA A 13 -23.67 -16.67 -0.72
N PHE A 14 -23.95 -16.18 0.48
CA PHE A 14 -23.48 -16.79 1.73
C PHE A 14 -24.07 -18.20 1.94
N LYS A 15 -25.37 -18.39 1.74
CA LYS A 15 -26.03 -19.70 1.88
C LYS A 15 -25.57 -20.72 0.85
N ASP A 16 -25.33 -20.28 -0.38
CA ASP A 16 -24.84 -21.15 -1.45
C ASP A 16 -23.38 -21.53 -1.19
N PHE A 17 -22.56 -20.59 -0.70
CA PHE A 17 -21.18 -20.86 -0.29
C PHE A 17 -21.09 -21.81 0.91
N GLU A 18 -21.95 -21.65 1.93
CA GLU A 18 -22.02 -22.59 3.07
C GLU A 18 -22.44 -24.02 2.66
N LYS A 19 -23.18 -24.16 1.56
CA LYS A 19 -23.58 -25.47 1.01
C LYS A 19 -22.51 -26.10 0.13
N ASP A 20 -21.80 -25.29 -0.66
CA ASP A 20 -20.95 -25.76 -1.76
C ASP A 20 -19.46 -25.86 -1.43
N ASN A 21 -18.93 -25.13 -0.44
CA ASN A 21 -17.51 -25.26 -0.08
C ASN A 21 -17.22 -24.96 1.39
N ASP A 22 -17.01 -26.05 2.12
CA ASP A 22 -16.56 -26.08 3.49
C ASP A 22 -15.28 -25.27 3.63
N LEU A 23 -15.37 -24.12 4.31
CA LEU A 23 -14.21 -23.30 4.65
C LEU A 23 -13.12 -24.11 5.35
N SER A 24 -13.45 -25.29 5.92
CA SER A 24 -12.51 -26.24 6.51
C SER A 24 -11.48 -26.82 5.52
N GLU A 25 -11.78 -26.89 4.22
CA GLU A 25 -10.83 -27.37 3.22
C GLU A 25 -9.73 -26.34 2.91
N ASN A 26 -9.93 -25.08 3.31
CA ASN A 26 -8.93 -24.04 3.09
C ASN A 26 -7.67 -24.29 3.93
N PRO A 27 -6.48 -24.11 3.33
CA PRO A 27 -5.22 -24.29 4.05
C PRO A 27 -5.13 -23.29 5.22
N GLY A 28 -5.12 -23.82 6.44
CA GLY A 28 -5.00 -23.02 7.65
C GLY A 28 -6.33 -22.62 8.30
N PHE A 29 -7.47 -23.14 7.83
CA PHE A 29 -8.76 -22.93 8.50
C PHE A 29 -8.72 -23.42 9.95
N GLY A 30 -9.20 -22.58 10.87
CA GLY A 30 -9.18 -22.84 12.32
C GLY A 30 -7.79 -22.89 12.97
N LYS A 31 -6.70 -22.82 12.20
CA LYS A 31 -5.34 -22.78 12.75
C LYS A 31 -4.99 -21.35 13.16
N PRO A 32 -4.25 -21.16 14.27
CA PRO A 32 -3.75 -19.84 14.64
C PRO A 32 -2.87 -19.27 13.53
N LEU A 33 -2.95 -17.97 13.31
CA LEU A 33 -2.06 -17.24 12.41
C LEU A 33 -0.60 -17.53 12.76
N SER A 34 0.25 -17.65 11.74
CA SER A 34 1.68 -17.92 11.95
C SER A 34 2.29 -16.86 12.87
N LYS A 35 3.04 -17.30 13.89
CA LYS A 35 3.76 -16.40 14.81
C LYS A 35 4.72 -15.47 14.07
N ASP A 36 5.20 -15.88 12.91
CA ASP A 36 6.10 -15.06 12.10
C ASP A 36 5.39 -13.86 11.48
N LEU A 37 4.06 -13.86 11.38
CA LEU A 37 3.29 -12.69 10.95
C LEU A 37 3.32 -11.56 11.98
N PHE A 38 3.60 -11.89 13.25
CA PHE A 38 3.65 -10.95 14.36
C PHE A 38 5.09 -10.57 14.75
N LYS A 39 6.09 -11.14 14.08
CA LYS A 39 7.50 -10.87 14.35
C LYS A 39 8.03 -9.83 13.36
N GLY A 40 8.44 -8.68 13.88
CA GLY A 40 9.13 -7.64 13.12
C GLY A 40 8.26 -6.42 12.84
N ASP A 41 8.69 -5.61 11.89
CA ASP A 41 7.97 -4.42 11.45
C ASP A 41 6.76 -4.84 10.59
N VAL A 42 5.57 -4.38 10.98
CA VAL A 42 4.28 -4.58 10.28
C VAL A 42 4.39 -4.25 8.79
N TYR A 43 5.18 -3.23 8.43
CA TYR A 43 5.36 -2.83 7.03
C TYR A 43 6.15 -3.85 6.22
N VAL A 44 7.19 -4.42 6.83
CA VAL A 44 7.99 -5.46 6.19
C VAL A 44 7.14 -6.72 5.99
N GLN A 45 6.27 -7.06 6.93
CA GLN A 45 5.28 -8.13 6.74
C GLN A 45 4.34 -7.82 5.57
N PHE A 46 3.76 -6.61 5.56
CA PHE A 46 2.81 -6.20 4.53
C PHE A 46 3.43 -6.27 3.13
N GLU A 47 4.64 -5.75 2.95
CA GLU A 47 5.33 -5.82 1.65
C GLU A 47 5.61 -7.26 1.22
N LYS A 48 6.00 -8.14 2.14
CA LYS A 48 6.22 -9.57 1.86
C LYS A 48 4.94 -10.25 1.42
N THR A 49 3.84 -10.03 2.14
CA THR A 49 2.52 -10.61 1.82
C THR A 49 2.00 -10.07 0.50
N ALA A 50 2.08 -8.75 0.28
CA ALA A 50 1.69 -8.11 -0.97
C ALA A 50 2.46 -8.73 -2.15
N ARG A 51 3.79 -8.86 -2.03
CA ARG A 51 4.63 -9.47 -3.07
C ARG A 51 4.28 -10.94 -3.31
N ALA A 52 4.06 -11.73 -2.25
CA ALA A 52 3.64 -13.12 -2.36
C ALA A 52 2.30 -13.27 -3.09
N ALA A 53 1.40 -12.30 -2.92
CA ALA A 53 0.12 -12.21 -3.63
C ALA A 53 0.24 -11.56 -5.03
N GLY A 54 1.44 -11.21 -5.51
CA GLY A 54 1.65 -10.53 -6.79
C GLY A 54 1.21 -9.06 -6.82
N TYR A 55 0.94 -8.47 -5.65
CA TYR A 55 0.51 -7.07 -5.50
C TYR A 55 1.70 -6.15 -5.22
N LEU A 56 1.81 -5.06 -5.99
CA LEU A 56 2.77 -3.99 -5.76
C LEU A 56 2.04 -2.72 -5.30
N PRO A 57 2.21 -2.30 -4.04
CA PRO A 57 1.55 -1.10 -3.53
C PRO A 57 1.93 0.16 -4.34
N GLU A 58 0.95 1.02 -4.58
CA GLU A 58 1.14 2.20 -5.43
C GLU A 58 2.19 3.18 -4.88
N TRP A 59 2.24 3.35 -3.56
CA TRP A 59 3.23 4.21 -2.91
C TRP A 59 4.67 3.72 -3.12
N VAL A 60 4.89 2.41 -3.27
CA VAL A 60 6.20 1.84 -3.61
C VAL A 60 6.62 2.23 -5.03
N LYS A 61 5.69 2.24 -5.99
CA LYS A 61 5.96 2.69 -7.36
C LYS A 61 6.33 4.17 -7.40
N ILE A 62 5.57 5.00 -6.70
CA ILE A 62 5.81 6.45 -6.62
C ILE A 62 7.17 6.72 -5.95
N ARG A 63 7.52 5.97 -4.90
CA ARG A 63 8.83 6.08 -4.25
C ARG A 63 9.98 5.83 -5.23
N LYS A 64 9.90 4.78 -6.05
CA LYS A 64 10.91 4.49 -7.09
C LYS A 64 11.00 5.59 -8.14
N GLN A 65 9.86 6.16 -8.54
CA GLN A 65 9.85 7.29 -9.48
C GLN A 65 10.53 8.53 -8.90
N ILE A 66 10.27 8.85 -7.63
CA ILE A 66 10.91 9.96 -6.92
C ILE A 66 12.43 9.73 -6.82
N ALA A 67 12.86 8.53 -6.41
CA ALA A 67 14.29 8.20 -6.31
C ALA A 67 15.01 8.32 -7.66
N SER A 68 14.43 7.77 -8.74
CA SER A 68 15.01 7.87 -10.08
C SER A 68 15.06 9.31 -10.60
N GLU A 69 14.06 10.13 -10.31
CA GLU A 69 14.07 11.55 -10.66
C GLU A 69 15.15 12.32 -9.88
N ILE A 70 15.40 11.96 -8.63
CA ILE A 70 16.48 12.52 -7.83
C ILE A 70 17.85 12.18 -8.44
N GLU A 71 18.09 10.90 -8.77
CA GLU A 71 19.36 10.43 -9.33
C GLU A 71 19.67 11.03 -10.70
N THR A 72 18.65 11.31 -11.51
CA THR A 72 18.79 11.88 -12.86
C THR A 72 18.83 13.40 -12.88
N THR A 73 18.73 14.05 -11.72
CA THR A 73 18.67 15.51 -11.62
C THR A 73 19.94 16.07 -11.02
N ASP A 74 20.70 16.78 -11.85
CA ASP A 74 21.92 17.48 -11.41
C ASP A 74 21.63 18.85 -10.78
N ASP A 75 20.52 19.50 -11.14
CA ASP A 75 20.14 20.83 -10.64
C ASP A 75 18.67 20.90 -10.17
N PHE A 76 18.49 21.34 -8.93
CA PHE A 76 17.20 21.47 -8.25
C PHE A 76 16.70 22.91 -8.26
N THR A 77 16.21 23.35 -9.41
CA THR A 77 15.48 24.63 -9.52
C THR A 77 14.17 24.60 -8.73
N LYS A 78 13.67 25.77 -8.33
CA LYS A 78 12.40 25.91 -7.59
C LYS A 78 11.24 25.17 -8.27
N LYS A 79 11.13 25.29 -9.59
CA LYS A 79 10.08 24.60 -10.38
C LYS A 79 10.16 23.08 -10.26
N LYS A 80 11.37 22.53 -10.22
CA LYS A 80 11.60 21.08 -10.11
C LYS A 80 11.31 20.57 -8.71
N ILE A 81 11.65 21.35 -7.70
CA ILE A 81 11.28 21.09 -6.30
C ILE A 81 9.75 21.06 -6.15
N ASP A 82 9.03 22.00 -6.77
CA ASP A 82 7.56 22.00 -6.74
C ASP A 82 6.95 20.76 -7.39
N GLN A 83 7.52 20.30 -8.51
CA GLN A 83 7.13 19.05 -9.18
C GLN A 83 7.38 17.83 -8.30
N LEU A 84 8.56 17.76 -7.68
CA LEU A 84 8.93 16.68 -6.75
C LEU A 84 7.99 16.66 -5.55
N ASN A 85 7.69 17.83 -4.97
CA ASN A 85 6.76 17.99 -3.87
C ASN A 85 5.32 17.58 -4.22
N ALA A 86 4.87 17.79 -5.46
CA ALA A 86 3.58 17.27 -5.91
C ALA A 86 3.54 15.73 -5.89
N LYS A 87 4.64 15.06 -6.29
CA LYS A 87 4.77 13.60 -6.20
C LYS A 87 4.86 13.11 -4.76
N VAL A 88 5.60 13.81 -3.89
CA VAL A 88 5.67 13.48 -2.46
C VAL A 88 4.29 13.61 -1.79
N LYS A 89 3.48 14.62 -2.15
CA LYS A 89 2.09 14.72 -1.68
C LYS A 89 1.25 13.52 -2.13
N LYS A 90 1.39 13.07 -3.38
CA LYS A 90 0.70 11.87 -3.88
C LYS A 90 1.16 10.62 -3.13
N TYR A 91 2.47 10.47 -2.91
CA TYR A 91 3.05 9.41 -2.10
C TYR A 91 2.44 9.39 -0.69
N ASN A 92 2.49 10.51 0.03
CA ASN A 92 2.00 10.59 1.41
C ASN A 92 0.50 10.29 1.54
N LYS A 93 -0.32 10.61 0.53
CA LYS A 93 -1.75 10.28 0.51
C LYS A 93 -2.02 8.77 0.44
N CYS A 94 -1.13 8.00 -0.20
CA CYS A 94 -1.28 6.56 -0.37
C CYS A 94 -0.40 5.75 0.59
N CYS A 95 0.54 6.42 1.26
CA CYS A 95 1.53 5.80 2.12
C CYS A 95 1.02 5.76 3.57
N PRO A 96 1.23 4.65 4.29
CA PRO A 96 0.93 4.56 5.71
C PRO A 96 1.62 5.68 6.52
N PRO A 97 0.96 6.23 7.57
CA PRO A 97 1.47 7.39 8.32
C PRO A 97 2.95 7.36 8.73
N PRO A 98 3.51 6.27 9.29
CA PRO A 98 4.90 6.26 9.74
C PRO A 98 5.93 6.21 8.59
N LEU A 99 5.50 5.93 7.37
CA LEU A 99 6.35 5.91 6.17
C LEU A 99 6.22 7.18 5.32
N GLN A 100 5.40 8.14 5.75
CA GLN A 100 5.26 9.44 5.09
C GLN A 100 6.56 10.25 5.23
N LYS A 101 6.85 11.07 4.23
CA LYS A 101 8.09 11.85 4.13
C LYS A 101 7.78 13.35 4.07
N PRO A 102 8.64 14.21 4.64
CA PRO A 102 8.45 15.66 4.54
C PRO A 102 8.62 16.15 3.10
N LEU A 103 8.05 17.32 2.81
CA LEU A 103 8.28 18.01 1.54
C LEU A 103 9.71 18.56 1.47
N PHE A 104 10.24 18.64 0.26
CA PHE A 104 11.55 19.24 -0.03
C PHE A 104 11.52 20.75 0.19
N ASN A 105 12.57 21.25 0.82
CA ASN A 105 12.88 22.67 0.99
C ASN A 105 14.23 22.94 0.33
N ILE A 106 14.30 24.00 -0.49
CA ILE A 106 15.51 24.35 -1.24
C ILE A 106 16.75 24.55 -0.35
N ASN A 107 16.56 25.01 0.89
CA ASN A 107 17.67 25.26 1.82
C ASN A 107 18.24 23.98 2.46
N LEU A 108 17.51 22.87 2.39
CA LEU A 108 17.85 21.60 3.06
C LEU A 108 17.87 20.42 2.09
N ILE A 109 17.88 20.70 0.79
CA ILE A 109 17.64 19.67 -0.23
C ILE A 109 18.67 18.56 -0.14
N ASP A 110 19.95 18.86 -0.01
CA ASP A 110 21.03 17.87 0.08
C ASP A 110 20.81 16.82 1.17
N LYS A 111 20.39 17.26 2.36
CA LYS A 111 20.07 16.36 3.48
C LYS A 111 18.81 15.56 3.22
N GLN A 112 17.84 16.14 2.52
CA GLN A 112 16.57 15.50 2.23
C GLN A 112 16.70 14.46 1.11
N LEU A 113 17.57 14.69 0.11
CA LEU A 113 17.82 13.74 -0.98
C LEU A 113 18.35 12.41 -0.45
N HIS A 114 19.28 12.44 0.51
CA HIS A 114 19.80 11.23 1.15
C HIS A 114 18.70 10.38 1.81
N ASN A 115 17.60 10.98 2.27
CA ASN A 115 16.51 10.21 2.92
C ASN A 115 15.63 9.43 1.92
N TRP A 116 15.82 9.61 0.62
CA TRP A 116 15.06 8.99 -0.46
C TRP A 116 15.84 7.94 -1.25
N LEU A 117 17.17 8.06 -1.29
CA LEU A 117 18.12 7.08 -1.81
C LEU A 117 18.36 5.96 -0.78
#